data_AF-A0A1R0X2W5-F1
#
_entry.id   AF-A0A1R0X2W5-F1
#
_cell.length_a   1.000
_cell.length_b   1.000
_cell.length_c   1.000
_cell.angle_alpha   90.00
_cell.angle_beta   90.00
_cell.angle_gamma   90.00
#
_symmetry.space_group_name_H-M   'P 1'
#
loop_
_entity.id
_entity.type
_entity.pdbx_description
1 polymer ?
#
loop_
_entity_poly.entity_id
_entity_poly.type
_entity_poly.pdbx_seq_one_letter_code
_entity_poly.pdbx_strand_id
1 'polypeptide(L)'
;MNFEKLNKLAAAYLADGTDGTFSEMYKEAGVLFRQINRSRIVFSRMGDANDADELLDSVILKVITKSSDNFGSLLLKALREAQLDYFKTEQRRRKRFELSIDNESPNSEVMERDGDERPVETAVELRQRKKRTDQLKLIDSLTRSAKTDTATTTIVEAYLFAPLDAKPTEIARSLGIHHETVKRKLRRLARRYDANRFGDVREYLAV
;
A
#
# COMPACT_ATOMS: atom_id res chain seq x y z
N MET A 1 -1.01 15.41 20.00
CA MET A 1 -2.03 14.74 20.85
C MET A 1 -1.78 15.19 22.27
N ASN A 2 -2.79 15.68 22.97
CA ASN A 2 -2.71 15.91 24.41
C ASN A 2 -3.07 14.59 25.13
N PHE A 3 -2.27 14.17 26.11
CA PHE A 3 -2.43 12.91 26.84
C PHE A 3 -2.75 13.12 28.34
N GLU A 4 -2.93 14.36 28.79
CA GLU A 4 -3.13 14.68 30.22
C GLU A 4 -4.30 13.93 30.85
N LYS A 5 -5.45 13.89 30.17
CA LYS A 5 -6.64 13.18 30.64
C LYS A 5 -6.39 11.67 30.75
N LEU A 6 -5.76 11.10 29.73
CA LEU A 6 -5.46 9.67 29.67
C LEU A 6 -4.46 9.26 30.76
N ASN A 7 -3.42 10.07 31.00
CA ASN A 7 -2.43 9.80 32.05
C ASN A 7 -3.06 9.87 33.45
N LYS A 8 -3.97 10.83 33.70
CA LYS A 8 -4.71 10.91 34.97
C LYS A 8 -5.59 9.68 35.20
N LEU A 9 -6.30 9.22 34.17
CA LEU A 9 -7.14 8.01 34.25
C LEU A 9 -6.30 6.74 34.46
N ALA A 10 -5.15 6.64 33.79
CA ALA A 10 -4.23 5.51 33.98
C ALA A 10 -3.64 5.47 35.41
N ALA A 11 -3.28 6.64 35.96
CA ALA A 11 -2.83 6.74 37.35
C ALA A 11 -3.94 6.39 38.35
N ALA A 12 -5.17 6.83 38.11
CA ALA A 12 -6.32 6.47 38.94
C ALA A 12 -6.61 4.95 38.91
N TYR A 13 -6.55 4.32 37.73
CA TYR A 13 -6.71 2.88 37.62
C TYR A 13 -5.63 2.09 38.36
N LEU A 14 -4.37 2.54 38.33
CA LEU A 14 -3.29 1.88 39.07
C LEU A 14 -3.42 2.03 40.60
N ALA A 15 -4.09 3.08 41.08
CA ALA A 15 -4.37 3.28 42.50
C ALA A 15 -5.58 2.48 42.99
N ASP A 16 -6.68 2.52 42.23
CA ASP A 16 -7.97 1.94 42.65
C ASP A 16 -8.15 0.49 42.20
N GLY A 17 -7.55 0.09 41.08
CA GLY A 17 -7.69 -1.24 40.47
C GLY A 17 -9.11 -1.58 40.02
N THR A 18 -9.98 -0.58 39.87
CA THR A 18 -11.41 -0.78 39.60
C THR A 18 -11.70 -0.91 38.10
N ASP A 19 -12.61 -1.81 37.75
CA ASP A 19 -13.01 -2.07 36.36
C ASP A 19 -13.67 -0.84 35.68
N GLY A 20 -14.32 0.01 36.48
CA GLY A 20 -14.91 1.27 36.00
C GLY A 20 -13.88 2.27 35.49
N THR A 21 -12.80 2.48 36.25
CA THR A 21 -11.71 3.40 35.85
C THR A 21 -10.96 2.86 34.64
N PHE A 22 -10.80 1.53 34.53
CA PHE A 22 -10.27 0.91 33.32
C PHE A 22 -11.14 1.17 32.10
N SER A 23 -12.46 0.98 32.21
CA SER A 23 -13.40 1.18 31.10
C SER A 23 -13.34 2.62 30.57
N GLU A 24 -13.26 3.61 31.46
CA GLU A 24 -13.14 5.02 31.10
C GLU A 24 -11.80 5.34 30.43
N MET A 25 -10.70 4.83 30.99
CA MET A 25 -9.36 4.96 30.40
C MET A 25 -9.32 4.31 29.00
N TYR A 26 -9.89 3.11 28.85
CA TYR A 26 -9.93 2.38 27.61
C TYR A 26 -10.76 3.10 26.53
N LYS A 27 -11.90 3.68 26.89
CA LYS A 27 -12.70 4.52 25.99
C LYS A 27 -11.91 5.73 25.49
N GLU A 28 -11.24 6.44 26.39
CA GLU A 28 -10.41 7.60 26.03
C GLU A 28 -9.25 7.20 25.11
N ALA A 29 -8.56 6.09 25.41
CA ALA A 29 -7.51 5.55 24.54
C ALA A 29 -8.07 5.17 23.16
N GLY A 30 -9.25 4.57 23.11
CA GLY A 30 -9.95 4.23 21.87
C GLY A 30 -10.22 5.44 20.99
N VAL A 31 -10.72 6.55 21.55
CA VAL A 31 -10.97 7.80 20.82
C VAL A 31 -9.68 8.34 20.19
N LEU A 32 -8.57 8.29 20.91
CA LEU A 32 -7.30 8.85 20.45
C LEU A 32 -6.57 7.97 19.43
N PHE A 33 -6.55 6.65 19.63
CA PHE A 33 -5.65 5.76 18.91
C PHE A 33 -6.34 4.84 17.91
N ARG A 34 -7.63 4.51 18.07
CA ARG A 34 -8.30 3.48 17.26
C ARG A 34 -8.37 3.85 15.78
N GLN A 35 -8.83 5.06 15.46
CA GLN A 35 -8.93 5.50 14.06
C GLN A 35 -7.56 5.54 13.37
N ILE A 36 -6.53 6.01 14.07
CA ILE A 36 -5.17 6.11 13.53
C ILE A 36 -4.56 4.72 13.33
N ASN A 37 -4.78 3.80 14.26
CA ASN A 37 -4.30 2.42 14.16
C ASN A 37 -4.96 1.68 13.00
N ARG A 38 -6.31 1.72 12.95
CA ARG A 38 -7.09 1.13 11.85
C ARG A 38 -6.66 1.67 10.51
N SER A 39 -6.53 3.01 10.39
CA SER A 39 -6.11 3.64 9.14
C SER A 39 -4.76 3.07 8.69
N ARG A 40 -3.76 3.00 9.58
CA ARG A 40 -2.44 2.47 9.20
C ARG A 40 -2.46 1.01 8.76
N ILE A 41 -3.15 0.14 9.49
CA ILE A 41 -3.16 -1.29 9.20
C ILE A 41 -3.97 -1.57 7.93
N VAL A 42 -5.15 -0.97 7.79
CA VAL A 42 -6.02 -1.16 6.62
C VAL A 42 -5.41 -0.53 5.35
N PHE A 43 -4.87 0.71 5.42
CA PHE A 43 -4.24 1.33 4.24
C PHE A 43 -3.00 0.59 3.77
N SER A 44 -2.29 -0.10 4.67
CA SER A 44 -1.14 -0.93 4.27
C SER A 44 -1.55 -2.18 3.48
N ARG A 45 -2.84 -2.53 3.46
CA ARG A 45 -3.38 -3.78 2.91
C ARG A 45 -2.76 -5.04 3.52
N MET A 46 -2.19 -4.93 4.72
CA MET A 46 -1.55 -6.05 5.42
C MET A 46 -2.50 -6.77 6.38
N GLY A 47 -3.53 -6.08 6.88
CA GLY A 47 -4.52 -6.62 7.81
C GLY A 47 -5.88 -5.93 7.68
N ASP A 48 -6.86 -6.40 8.45
CA ASP A 48 -8.22 -5.85 8.48
C ASP A 48 -8.46 -4.90 9.68
N ALA A 49 -9.72 -4.48 9.85
CA ALA A 49 -10.09 -3.60 10.96
C ALA A 49 -10.11 -4.31 12.32
N ASN A 50 -10.32 -5.63 12.34
CA ASN A 50 -10.35 -6.44 13.55
C ASN A 50 -8.92 -6.68 14.07
N ASP A 51 -7.99 -7.00 13.17
CA ASP A 51 -6.55 -7.11 13.45
C ASP A 51 -6.03 -5.81 14.10
N ALA A 52 -6.50 -4.67 13.60
CA ALA A 52 -6.14 -3.37 14.14
C ALA A 52 -6.72 -3.12 15.54
N ASP A 53 -7.94 -3.58 15.82
CA ASP A 53 -8.51 -3.44 17.16
C ASP A 53 -7.80 -4.37 18.15
N GLU A 54 -7.56 -5.64 17.77
CA GLU A 54 -6.86 -6.61 18.61
C GLU A 54 -5.43 -6.15 18.95
N LEU A 55 -4.72 -5.57 17.98
CA LEU A 55 -3.39 -5.01 18.19
C LEU A 55 -3.43 -3.83 19.17
N LEU A 56 -4.45 -2.96 19.10
CA LEU A 56 -4.59 -1.87 20.05
C LEU A 56 -4.87 -2.41 21.47
N ASP A 57 -5.78 -3.37 21.59
CA ASP A 57 -6.21 -3.93 22.87
C ASP A 57 -5.07 -4.63 23.59
N SER A 58 -4.33 -5.49 22.88
CA SER A 58 -3.15 -6.17 23.41
C SER A 58 -2.06 -5.20 23.87
N VAL A 59 -1.87 -4.09 23.15
CA VAL A 59 -0.87 -3.07 23.50
C VAL A 59 -1.31 -2.26 24.72
N ILE A 60 -2.59 -1.90 24.85
CA ILE A 60 -3.13 -1.23 26.04
C ILE A 60 -2.89 -2.09 27.29
N LEU A 61 -3.26 -3.36 27.23
CA LEU A 61 -3.08 -4.31 28.33
C LEU A 61 -1.59 -4.53 28.67
N LYS A 62 -0.70 -4.47 27.68
CA LYS A 62 0.74 -4.59 27.91
C LYS A 62 1.39 -3.35 28.52
N VAL A 63 0.86 -2.16 28.22
CA VAL A 63 1.45 -0.88 28.68
C VAL A 63 0.94 -0.51 30.07
N ILE A 64 -0.30 -0.87 30.41
CA ILE A 64 -0.90 -0.53 31.70
C ILE A 64 -0.15 -1.12 32.89
N THR A 65 0.51 -2.26 32.70
CA THR A 65 1.32 -2.93 33.72
C THR A 65 2.68 -2.26 33.95
N LYS A 66 3.10 -1.33 33.09
CA LYS A 66 4.47 -0.78 33.10
C LYS A 66 4.61 0.58 33.76
N SER A 67 3.68 1.52 33.55
CA SER A 67 3.81 2.89 34.06
C SER A 67 2.52 3.71 33.96
N SER A 68 2.23 4.50 35.01
CA SER A 68 1.13 5.48 35.11
C SER A 68 1.45 6.83 34.46
N ASP A 69 2.62 7.40 34.78
CA ASP A 69 2.82 8.86 34.69
C ASP A 69 2.91 9.37 33.24
N ASN A 70 3.38 8.49 32.34
CA ASN A 70 3.56 8.78 30.92
C ASN A 70 2.83 7.76 30.03
N PHE A 71 1.70 7.24 30.51
CA PHE A 71 0.97 6.17 29.84
C PHE A 71 0.69 6.47 28.36
N GLY A 72 0.17 7.66 28.02
CA GLY A 72 -0.19 7.98 26.63
C GLY A 72 0.99 8.02 25.66
N SER A 73 2.15 8.52 26.08
CA SER A 73 3.35 8.57 25.24
C SER A 73 4.00 7.18 25.11
N LEU A 74 4.01 6.40 26.19
CA LEU A 74 4.44 5.01 26.19
C LEU A 74 3.53 4.15 25.31
N LEU A 75 2.22 4.36 25.38
CA LEU A 75 1.23 3.66 24.57
C LEU A 75 1.45 3.95 23.09
N LEU A 76 1.63 5.22 22.72
CA LEU A 76 1.94 5.59 21.35
C LEU A 76 3.23 4.93 20.84
N LYS A 77 4.28 4.91 21.66
CA LYS A 77 5.55 4.28 21.31
C LYS A 77 5.38 2.77 21.13
N ALA A 78 4.77 2.09 22.10
CA ALA A 78 4.52 0.65 22.06
C ALA A 78 3.61 0.26 20.88
N LEU A 79 2.62 1.08 20.56
CA LEU A 79 1.71 0.86 19.44
C LEU A 79 2.47 0.94 18.10
N ARG A 80 3.38 1.90 17.94
CA ARG A 80 4.21 2.00 16.72
C ARG A 80 5.15 0.82 16.57
N GLU A 81 5.75 0.35 17.66
CA GLU A 81 6.61 -0.84 17.66
C GLU A 81 5.79 -2.09 17.29
N ALA A 82 4.61 -2.28 17.90
CA ALA A 82 3.71 -3.38 17.60
C ALA A 82 3.23 -3.36 16.14
N GLN A 83 2.88 -2.19 15.60
CA GLN A 83 2.54 -2.03 14.18
C GLN A 83 3.68 -2.48 13.26
N LEU A 84 4.92 -2.06 13.56
CA LEU A 84 6.09 -2.46 12.76
C LEU A 84 6.32 -3.96 12.80
N ASP A 85 6.18 -4.58 13.97
CA ASP A 85 6.35 -6.02 14.13
C ASP A 85 5.23 -6.80 13.43
N TYR A 86 3.99 -6.30 13.47
CA TYR A 86 2.88 -6.84 12.70
C TYR A 86 3.20 -6.82 11.20
N PHE A 87 3.63 -5.68 10.65
CA PHE A 87 3.99 -5.59 9.22
C PHE A 87 5.14 -6.52 8.83
N LYS A 88 6.18 -6.62 9.65
CA LYS A 88 7.29 -7.55 9.41
C LYS A 88 6.83 -9.00 9.42
N THR A 89 5.89 -9.34 10.30
CA THR A 89 5.36 -10.71 10.45
C THR A 89 4.46 -11.07 9.28
N GLU A 90 3.52 -10.20 8.91
CA GLU A 90 2.64 -10.42 7.76
C GLU A 90 3.42 -10.43 6.43
N GLN A 91 4.42 -9.56 6.26
CA GLN A 91 5.27 -9.61 5.08
C GLN A 91 6.04 -10.94 4.97
N ARG A 92 6.54 -11.48 6.09
CA ARG A 92 7.18 -12.81 6.10
C ARG A 92 6.18 -13.91 5.80
N ARG A 93 4.96 -13.82 6.35
CA ARG A 93 3.88 -14.79 6.12
C ARG A 93 3.51 -14.85 4.64
N ARG A 94 3.24 -13.71 4.01
CA ARG A 94 2.92 -13.63 2.57
C ARG A 94 4.01 -14.22 1.69
N LYS A 95 5.28 -13.88 1.95
CA LYS A 95 6.41 -14.46 1.21
C LYS A 95 6.49 -15.98 1.33
N ARG A 96 6.12 -16.56 2.48
CA ARG A 96 6.06 -18.02 2.65
C ARG A 96 4.96 -18.64 1.80
N PHE A 97 3.79 -17.99 1.72
CA PHE A 97 2.68 -18.45 0.88
C PHE A 97 2.95 -18.26 -0.63
N GLU A 98 3.61 -17.17 -1.04
CA GLU A 98 4.04 -16.97 -2.43
C GLU A 98 5.02 -18.07 -2.88
N LEU A 99 6.01 -18.42 -2.05
CA LEU A 99 6.97 -19.49 -2.36
C LEU A 99 6.35 -20.91 -2.42
N SER A 100 5.20 -21.14 -1.78
CA SER A 100 4.54 -22.44 -1.81
C SER A 100 3.71 -22.68 -3.08
N ILE A 101 3.32 -21.62 -3.81
CA ILE A 101 2.44 -21.74 -4.99
C ILE A 101 3.24 -22.21 -6.23
N ASP A 102 4.54 -21.93 -6.30
CA ASP A 102 5.36 -22.20 -7.49
C ASP A 102 6.06 -23.58 -7.49
N ASN A 103 5.77 -24.48 -6.54
CA ASN A 103 6.43 -25.80 -6.45
C ASN A 103 5.49 -27.01 -6.57
N GLU A 104 4.21 -26.82 -6.90
CA GLU A 104 3.32 -27.94 -7.22
C GLU A 104 3.22 -28.13 -8.74
N SER A 105 3.68 -29.32 -9.15
CA SER A 105 3.56 -29.94 -10.48
C SER A 105 2.20 -29.66 -11.16
N PRO A 106 2.11 -29.65 -12.52
CA PRO A 106 0.95 -29.15 -13.27
C PRO A 106 -0.26 -30.11 -13.30
N ASN A 107 -0.49 -30.87 -12.23
CA ASN A 107 -1.64 -31.77 -12.09
C ASN A 107 -2.31 -31.53 -10.72
N SER A 108 -2.92 -30.38 -10.54
CA SER A 108 -4.05 -30.25 -9.61
C SER A 108 -5.27 -29.86 -10.45
N GLU A 109 -6.21 -30.79 -10.55
CA GLU A 109 -7.52 -30.55 -11.16
C GLU A 109 -8.18 -29.38 -10.44
N VAL A 110 -8.20 -28.23 -11.11
CA VAL A 110 -8.97 -27.08 -10.70
C VAL A 110 -10.44 -27.48 -10.86
N MET A 111 -11.14 -27.74 -9.75
CA MET A 111 -12.60 -27.72 -9.75
C MET A 111 -13.04 -26.34 -10.22
N GLU A 112 -13.53 -26.26 -11.45
CA GLU A 112 -14.29 -25.12 -11.93
C GLU A 112 -15.49 -24.94 -11.00
N ARG A 113 -15.44 -23.89 -10.17
CA ARG A 113 -16.63 -23.37 -9.51
C ARG A 113 -17.38 -22.58 -10.57
N ASP A 114 -18.43 -23.20 -11.10
CA ASP A 114 -19.49 -22.50 -11.83
C ASP A 114 -20.12 -21.46 -10.90
N GLY A 115 -19.61 -20.24 -10.99
CA GLY A 115 -20.12 -19.06 -10.33
C GLY A 115 -20.03 -17.91 -11.32
N ASP A 116 -21.10 -17.70 -12.06
CA ASP A 116 -21.35 -16.48 -12.83
C ASP A 116 -21.47 -15.26 -11.88
N GLU A 117 -20.38 -14.89 -11.23
CA GLU A 117 -20.22 -13.60 -10.59
C GLU A 117 -19.27 -12.79 -11.45
N ARG A 118 -19.85 -12.11 -12.45
CA ARG A 118 -19.15 -11.03 -13.14
C ARG A 118 -18.63 -10.07 -12.07
N PRO A 119 -17.32 -9.85 -11.94
CA PRO A 119 -16.82 -8.90 -10.95
C PRO A 119 -17.44 -7.56 -11.26
N VAL A 120 -18.17 -7.00 -10.29
CA VAL A 120 -18.67 -5.63 -10.37
C VAL A 120 -17.45 -4.73 -10.33
N GLU A 121 -16.91 -4.43 -11.52
CA GLU A 121 -15.74 -3.59 -11.67
C GLU A 121 -16.02 -2.26 -10.98
N THR A 122 -15.26 -1.99 -9.92
CA THR A 122 -15.40 -0.74 -9.19
C THR A 122 -15.08 0.41 -10.16
N ALA A 123 -15.70 1.59 -9.96
CA ALA A 123 -15.45 2.76 -10.81
C ALA A 123 -13.94 3.14 -10.90
N VAL A 124 -13.14 2.69 -9.93
CA VAL A 124 -11.67 2.83 -9.89
C VAL A 124 -11.00 1.90 -10.90
N GLU A 125 -11.42 0.63 -10.99
CA GLU A 125 -10.88 -0.36 -11.93
C GLU A 125 -11.22 0.01 -13.39
N LEU A 126 -12.45 0.46 -13.65
CA LEU A 126 -12.84 0.98 -14.96
C LEU A 126 -12.01 2.20 -15.38
N ARG A 127 -11.73 3.12 -14.45
CA ARG A 127 -10.84 4.28 -14.71
C ARG A 127 -9.41 3.83 -15.01
N GLN A 128 -8.88 2.84 -14.28
CA GLN A 128 -7.54 2.31 -14.52
C GLN A 128 -7.44 1.60 -15.87
N ARG A 129 -8.46 0.83 -16.28
CA ARG A 129 -8.51 0.19 -17.59
C ARG A 129 -8.59 1.20 -18.73
N LYS A 130 -9.43 2.24 -18.60
CA LYS A 130 -9.51 3.34 -19.58
C LYS A 130 -8.16 4.06 -19.72
N LYS A 131 -7.50 4.37 -18.59
CA LYS A 131 -6.14 4.92 -18.60
C LYS A 131 -5.15 4.03 -19.34
N ARG A 132 -5.19 2.71 -19.12
CA ARG A 132 -4.32 1.75 -19.85
C ARG A 132 -4.61 1.75 -21.34
N THR A 133 -5.88 1.72 -21.77
CA THR A 133 -6.23 1.73 -23.20
C THR A 133 -5.82 3.02 -23.89
N ASP A 134 -5.88 4.14 -23.17
CA ASP A 134 -5.50 5.44 -23.71
C ASP A 134 -3.97 5.62 -23.75
N GLN A 135 -3.24 5.09 -22.75
CA GLN A 135 -1.77 4.95 -22.80
C GLN A 135 -1.31 4.07 -23.97
N LEU A 136 -2.01 2.96 -24.25
CA LEU A 136 -1.71 2.08 -25.39
C LEU A 136 -1.91 2.78 -26.73
N LYS A 137 -3.01 3.53 -26.90
CA LYS A 137 -3.26 4.33 -28.12
C LYS A 137 -2.25 5.46 -28.28
N LEU A 138 -1.85 6.10 -27.19
CA LEU A 138 -0.81 7.13 -27.19
C LEU A 138 0.53 6.55 -27.66
N ILE A 139 0.93 5.41 -27.09
CA ILE A 139 2.19 4.74 -27.44
C ILE A 139 2.19 4.24 -28.89
N ASP A 140 1.10 3.63 -29.37
CA ASP A 140 0.95 3.24 -30.79
C ASP A 140 1.01 4.48 -31.71
N SER A 141 0.38 5.60 -31.33
CA SER A 141 0.45 6.84 -32.12
C SER A 141 1.85 7.48 -32.16
N LEU A 142 2.61 7.40 -31.06
CA LEU A 142 3.95 7.96 -30.94
C LEU A 142 5.03 7.09 -31.62
N THR A 143 4.81 5.79 -31.69
CA THR A 143 5.70 4.84 -32.38
C THR A 143 5.42 4.80 -33.88
N ARG A 144 4.16 4.91 -34.30
CA ARG A 144 3.76 4.85 -35.72
C ARG A 144 4.04 6.14 -36.50
N SER A 145 4.07 7.29 -35.83
CA SER A 145 4.32 8.61 -36.45
C SER A 145 5.79 9.00 -36.58
N ALA A 146 6.71 8.20 -36.00
CA ALA A 146 8.12 8.54 -35.97
C ALA A 146 8.98 7.40 -36.55
N LYS A 147 9.96 7.77 -37.36
CA LYS A 147 11.18 6.97 -37.56
C LYS A 147 11.89 6.84 -36.20
N THR A 148 11.37 5.98 -35.32
CA THR A 148 11.89 5.83 -33.96
C THR A 148 13.05 4.87 -33.93
N ASP A 149 14.12 5.27 -33.24
CA ASP A 149 15.23 4.39 -32.86
C ASP A 149 14.70 3.10 -32.21
N THR A 150 15.24 1.94 -32.58
CA THR A 150 14.92 0.64 -31.98
C THR A 150 15.08 0.63 -30.45
N ALA A 151 16.04 1.38 -29.92
CA ALA A 151 16.21 1.56 -28.48
C ALA A 151 15.05 2.31 -27.81
N THR A 152 14.27 3.08 -28.57
CA THR A 152 13.13 3.85 -28.04
C THR A 152 11.89 2.97 -27.99
N THR A 153 11.69 2.08 -28.97
CA THR A 153 10.59 1.11 -28.97
C THR A 153 10.76 0.09 -27.85
N THR A 154 11.97 -0.45 -27.66
CA THR A 154 12.26 -1.40 -26.57
C THR A 154 12.07 -0.81 -25.18
N ILE A 155 12.45 0.47 -24.97
CA ILE A 155 12.20 1.18 -23.70
C ILE A 155 10.71 1.34 -23.43
N VAL A 156 9.92 1.64 -24.47
CA VAL A 156 8.48 1.82 -24.34
C VAL A 156 7.78 0.49 -24.13
N GLU A 157 8.17 -0.58 -24.83
CA GLU A 157 7.70 -1.94 -24.60
C GLU A 157 8.01 -2.41 -23.17
N ALA A 158 9.22 -2.19 -22.69
CA ALA A 158 9.57 -2.53 -21.30
C ALA A 158 8.75 -1.71 -20.29
N TYR A 159 8.37 -0.47 -20.62
CA TYR A 159 7.46 0.33 -19.81
C TYR A 159 6.02 -0.20 -19.85
N LEU A 160 5.58 -0.79 -20.96
CA LEU A 160 4.26 -1.43 -21.10
C LEU A 160 4.13 -2.72 -20.27
N PHE A 161 5.20 -3.51 -20.20
CA PHE A 161 5.23 -4.77 -19.45
C PHE A 161 5.58 -4.58 -17.97
N ALA A 162 6.04 -3.39 -17.56
CA ALA A 162 6.38 -3.10 -16.18
C ALA A 162 5.14 -2.76 -15.33
N PRO A 163 5.16 -3.03 -14.01
CA PRO A 163 4.11 -2.59 -13.09
C PRO A 163 3.97 -1.06 -13.10
N LEU A 164 2.77 -0.55 -12.84
CA LEU A 164 2.41 0.87 -13.00
C LEU A 164 3.32 1.83 -12.20
N ASP A 165 3.86 1.35 -11.08
CA ASP A 165 4.74 2.12 -10.17
C ASP A 165 6.23 1.96 -10.52
N ALA A 166 6.55 1.28 -11.63
CA ALA A 166 7.91 0.96 -12.00
C ALA A 166 8.71 2.23 -12.27
N LYS A 167 9.79 2.40 -11.52
CA LYS A 167 10.65 3.58 -11.68
C LYS A 167 11.45 3.45 -12.97
N PRO A 168 11.80 4.56 -13.65
CA PRO A 168 12.68 4.53 -14.81
C PRO A 168 14.03 3.83 -14.56
N THR A 169 14.48 3.75 -13.30
CA THR A 169 15.67 3.02 -12.87
C THR A 169 15.51 1.50 -12.87
N GLU A 170 14.29 1.00 -12.62
CA GLU A 170 13.98 -0.44 -12.64
C GLU A 170 13.87 -0.93 -14.08
N ILE A 171 13.26 -0.12 -14.95
CA ILE A 171 13.17 -0.38 -16.39
C ILE A 171 14.56 -0.29 -17.06
N ALA A 172 15.39 0.66 -16.61
CA ALA A 172 16.78 0.72 -17.03
C ALA A 172 17.57 -0.54 -16.62
N ARG A 173 17.32 -1.07 -15.42
CA ARG A 173 17.95 -2.28 -14.92
C ARG A 173 17.50 -3.53 -15.69
N SER A 174 16.21 -3.64 -16.03
CA SER A 174 15.70 -4.79 -16.81
C SER A 174 16.23 -4.81 -18.24
N LEU A 175 16.48 -3.64 -18.83
CA LEU A 175 17.02 -3.51 -20.18
C LEU A 175 18.56 -3.50 -20.24
N GLY A 176 19.25 -3.46 -19.10
CA GLY A 176 20.71 -3.34 -19.06
C GLY A 176 21.27 -2.01 -19.60
N ILE A 177 20.45 -0.95 -19.59
CA ILE A 177 20.82 0.37 -20.14
C ILE A 177 20.95 1.38 -18.98
N HIS A 178 21.84 2.37 -19.10
CA HIS A 178 21.95 3.42 -18.10
C HIS A 178 20.65 4.25 -17.99
N HIS A 179 20.19 4.50 -16.77
CA HIS A 179 18.90 5.15 -16.48
C HIS A 179 18.74 6.58 -17.04
N GLU A 180 19.84 7.32 -17.22
CA GLU A 180 19.85 8.60 -17.95
C GLU A 180 19.34 8.45 -19.38
N THR A 181 19.73 7.37 -20.06
CA THR A 181 19.35 7.11 -21.45
C THR A 181 17.84 6.92 -21.55
N VAL A 182 17.25 6.18 -20.61
CA VAL A 182 15.79 5.98 -20.49
C VAL A 182 15.09 7.32 -20.25
N LYS A 183 15.53 8.11 -19.25
CA LYS A 183 14.97 9.44 -18.97
C LYS A 183 15.05 10.37 -20.18
N ARG A 184 16.19 10.39 -20.89
CA ARG A 184 16.40 11.24 -22.08
C ARG A 184 15.46 10.85 -23.23
N LYS A 185 15.27 9.55 -23.47
CA LYS A 185 14.39 9.05 -24.53
C LYS A 185 12.92 9.31 -24.20
N LEU A 186 12.49 9.08 -22.96
CA LEU A 186 11.14 9.43 -22.50
C LEU A 186 10.86 10.93 -22.59
N ARG A 187 11.81 11.80 -22.21
CA ARG A 187 11.66 13.26 -22.41
C ARG A 187 11.53 13.66 -23.88
N ARG A 188 12.22 12.97 -24.79
CA ARG A 188 12.09 13.23 -26.24
C ARG A 188 10.74 12.78 -26.79
N LEU A 189 10.21 11.65 -26.30
CA LEU A 189 8.85 11.19 -26.61
C LEU A 189 7.81 12.18 -26.10
N ALA A 190 7.94 12.64 -24.86
CA ALA A 190 7.04 13.63 -24.25
C ALA A 190 7.01 14.97 -25.00
N ARG A 191 8.09 15.37 -25.67
CA ARG A 191 8.13 16.59 -26.52
C ARG A 191 7.32 16.48 -27.81
N ARG A 192 7.03 15.25 -28.26
CA ARG A 192 6.21 14.98 -29.46
C ARG A 192 4.75 14.69 -29.11
N TYR A 193 4.40 14.88 -27.85
CA TYR A 193 3.07 14.67 -27.36
C TYR A 193 2.12 15.75 -27.88
N ASP A 194 1.01 15.33 -28.46
CA ASP A 194 -0.07 16.21 -28.89
C ASP A 194 -1.14 16.28 -27.79
N ALA A 195 -1.09 17.35 -26.99
CA ALA A 195 -1.99 17.56 -25.86
C ALA A 195 -3.45 17.74 -26.26
N ASN A 196 -3.72 18.15 -27.50
CA ASN A 196 -5.09 18.32 -27.98
C ASN A 196 -5.79 16.99 -28.26
N ARG A 197 -5.03 15.93 -28.56
CA ARG A 197 -5.58 14.62 -28.93
C ARG A 197 -5.64 13.63 -27.77
N PHE A 198 -4.74 13.77 -26.79
CA PHE A 198 -4.59 12.81 -25.70
C PHE A 198 -4.85 13.38 -24.30
N GLY A 199 -5.01 14.70 -24.12
CA GLY A 199 -5.22 15.33 -22.80
C GLY A 199 -3.92 15.83 -22.15
N ASP A 200 -3.84 15.95 -20.82
CA ASP A 200 -2.60 16.38 -20.15
C ASP A 200 -1.61 15.21 -19.99
N VAL A 201 -0.37 15.37 -20.47
CA VAL A 201 0.75 14.41 -20.33
C VAL A 201 0.89 13.94 -18.89
N ARG A 202 0.66 14.84 -17.94
CA ARG A 202 0.82 14.58 -16.51
C ARG A 202 -0.19 13.55 -16.00
N GLU A 203 -1.35 13.38 -16.64
CA GLU A 203 -2.32 12.36 -16.23
C GLU A 203 -1.91 10.93 -16.60
N TYR A 204 -1.00 10.79 -17.58
CA TYR A 204 -0.55 9.52 -18.12
C TYR A 204 0.86 9.11 -17.71
N LEU A 205 1.71 10.08 -17.35
CA LEU A 205 3.10 9.86 -16.90
C LEU A 205 3.33 10.22 -15.41
N ALA A 206 2.29 10.64 -14.68
CA ALA A 206 2.40 10.80 -13.22
C ALA A 206 2.41 9.42 -12.55
N VAL A 207 3.63 9.05 -12.17
CA VAL A 207 3.98 8.13 -11.07
C VAL A 207 3.42 8.65 -9.75
#